data_AF-A0A7S0TP35-F1
#
_entry.id   AF-A0A7S0TP35-F1
#
_cell.length_a   1.000
_cell.length_b   1.000
_cell.length_c   1.000
_cell.angle_alpha   90.00
_cell.angle_beta   90.00
_cell.angle_gamma   90.00
#
_symmetry.space_group_name_H-M   'P 1'
#
loop_
_entity.id
_entity.type
_entity.pdbx_description
1 polymer ?
#
loop_
_entity_poly.entity_id
_entity_poly.type
_entity_poly.pdbx_seq_one_letter_code
_entity_poly.pdbx_strand_id
1 'polypeptide(L)'
;GGATHPPVFFCLLVDKKMEEGGEDPLWSRVKDFATFPATPASRQALLEAAPLSAIAEMLADSAKTDLVCRCLAKAVGEGQDEQGVATLTSEEGMQLLRKGMEHPAKTVGVTCVNLMKGMAASSVGLETLVESGLLKRVGEALGDSRLAVANAAANMLVHAAGQQGGAEAVFGCVGGSIDSMMG
;
A
#
# COMPACT_ATOMS: atom_id res chain seq x y z
N GLY A 1 -30.95 29.36 12.66
CA GLY A 1 -30.60 29.00 11.28
C GLY A 1 -29.34 28.16 11.31
N GLY A 2 -29.30 27.08 10.55
CA GLY A 2 -28.09 26.29 10.31
C GLY A 2 -27.98 24.97 11.07
N ALA A 3 -28.98 24.09 10.94
CA ALA A 3 -28.82 22.67 11.24
C ALA A 3 -29.01 21.90 9.94
N THR A 4 -27.94 21.71 9.17
CA THR A 4 -27.95 20.91 7.93
C THR A 4 -26.64 20.16 7.77
N HIS A 5 -26.45 19.11 8.57
CA HIS A 5 -25.67 17.93 8.17
C HIS A 5 -26.20 16.71 8.91
N PRO A 6 -26.76 15.70 8.23
CA PRO A 6 -26.77 14.35 8.76
C PRO A 6 -25.44 13.67 8.38
N PRO A 7 -24.60 13.25 9.33
CA PRO A 7 -23.56 12.26 9.05
C PRO A 7 -24.19 10.85 9.12
N VAL A 8 -23.54 9.88 8.48
CA VAL A 8 -23.87 8.44 8.48
C VAL A 8 -24.91 7.99 7.45
N PHE A 9 -24.55 8.09 6.17
CA PHE A 9 -25.06 7.19 5.12
C PHE A 9 -23.96 6.17 4.78
N PHE A 10 -23.70 5.22 5.69
CA PHE A 10 -23.07 3.95 5.34
C PHE A 10 -23.88 2.87 6.03
N CYS A 11 -25.03 2.58 5.44
CA CYS A 11 -25.76 1.37 5.74
C CYS A 11 -24.95 0.23 5.12
N LEU A 12 -24.31 -0.58 5.95
CA LEU A 12 -23.88 -1.94 5.59
C LEU A 12 -25.15 -2.74 5.22
N LEU A 13 -25.71 -2.48 4.03
CA LEU A 13 -26.71 -3.33 3.41
C LEU A 13 -26.00 -4.51 2.75
N VAL A 14 -25.39 -5.35 3.57
CA VAL A 14 -25.09 -6.72 3.17
C VAL A 14 -25.55 -7.60 4.32
N ASP A 15 -26.86 -7.64 4.49
CA ASP A 15 -27.50 -8.80 5.05
C ASP A 15 -28.74 -9.11 4.21
N LYS A 16 -28.76 -10.35 3.69
CA LYS A 16 -29.91 -11.04 3.12
C LYS A 16 -30.25 -10.77 1.63
N LYS A 17 -29.63 -11.56 0.75
CA LYS A 17 -30.30 -12.57 -0.11
C LYS A 17 -29.27 -13.27 -1.00
N MET A 18 -28.92 -14.50 -0.63
CA MET A 18 -28.36 -15.47 -1.57
C MET A 18 -29.54 -16.14 -2.30
N GLU A 19 -29.96 -15.60 -3.43
CA GLU A 19 -30.68 -16.36 -4.47
C GLU A 19 -30.32 -15.77 -5.84
N GLU A 20 -29.80 -16.64 -6.72
CA GLU A 20 -29.70 -16.54 -8.18
C GLU A 20 -28.91 -15.35 -8.78
N GLY A 21 -27.64 -15.61 -9.15
CA GLY A 21 -26.85 -14.71 -10.02
C GLY A 21 -26.23 -13.48 -9.34
N GLY A 22 -26.23 -13.41 -8.00
CA GLY A 22 -25.73 -12.28 -7.24
C GLY A 22 -24.20 -12.10 -7.30
N GLU A 23 -23.76 -10.84 -7.43
CA GLU A 23 -22.37 -10.40 -7.31
C GLU A 23 -21.82 -10.80 -5.92
N ASP A 24 -20.60 -11.35 -5.85
CA ASP A 24 -19.95 -11.77 -4.60
C ASP A 24 -20.02 -10.63 -3.56
N PRO A 25 -20.59 -10.86 -2.36
CA PRO A 25 -20.76 -9.80 -1.36
C PRO A 25 -19.44 -9.15 -0.94
N LEU A 26 -18.33 -9.89 -0.97
CA LEU A 26 -17.01 -9.34 -0.69
C LEU A 26 -16.56 -8.40 -1.83
N TRP A 27 -16.77 -8.83 -3.07
CA TRP A 27 -16.46 -8.03 -4.24
C TRP A 27 -17.28 -6.75 -4.32
N SER A 28 -18.59 -6.79 -4.00
CA SER A 28 -19.42 -5.58 -3.93
C SER A 28 -18.84 -4.57 -2.94
N ARG A 29 -18.43 -5.01 -1.74
CA ARG A 29 -17.83 -4.14 -0.72
C ARG A 29 -16.50 -3.52 -1.20
N VAL A 30 -15.63 -4.33 -1.81
CA VAL A 30 -14.34 -3.86 -2.36
C VAL A 30 -14.55 -2.83 -3.47
N LYS A 31 -15.49 -3.10 -4.38
CA LYS A 31 -15.84 -2.21 -5.51
C LYS A 31 -16.44 -0.89 -5.03
N ASP A 32 -17.36 -0.94 -4.07
CA ASP A 32 -17.96 0.26 -3.48
C ASP A 32 -16.88 1.10 -2.79
N PHE A 33 -16.06 0.48 -1.94
CA PHE A 33 -14.97 1.18 -1.24
C PHE A 33 -13.93 1.79 -2.20
N ALA A 34 -13.60 1.09 -3.30
CA ALA A 34 -12.72 1.62 -4.34
C ALA A 34 -13.31 2.87 -5.03
N THR A 35 -14.64 2.95 -5.12
CA THR A 35 -15.35 4.01 -5.86
C THR A 35 -15.62 5.25 -4.99
N PHE A 36 -15.99 5.05 -3.73
CA PHE A 36 -16.36 6.15 -2.83
C PHE A 36 -15.17 6.70 -2.02
N PRO A 37 -15.27 7.94 -1.48
CA PRO A 37 -14.24 8.49 -0.60
C PRO A 37 -14.04 7.62 0.66
N ALA A 38 -12.78 7.42 1.05
CA ALA A 38 -12.45 6.65 2.25
C ALA A 38 -12.43 7.56 3.49
N THR A 39 -13.02 7.07 4.58
CA THR A 39 -12.90 7.62 5.94
C THR A 39 -12.19 6.60 6.85
N PRO A 40 -11.61 7.02 8.00
CA PRO A 40 -11.01 6.09 8.95
C PRO A 40 -11.97 4.97 9.39
N ALA A 41 -13.23 5.32 9.68
CA ALA A 41 -14.26 4.35 10.06
C ALA A 41 -14.56 3.34 8.93
N SER A 42 -14.65 3.79 7.68
CA SER A 42 -14.90 2.88 6.55
C SER A 42 -13.70 1.97 6.25
N ARG A 43 -12.46 2.41 6.50
CA ARG A 43 -11.27 1.57 6.35
C ARG A 43 -11.27 0.44 7.36
N GLN A 44 -11.51 0.80 8.63
CA GLN A 44 -11.60 -0.19 9.69
C GLN A 44 -12.73 -1.19 9.42
N ALA A 45 -13.92 -0.73 9.06
CA ALA A 45 -15.04 -1.60 8.73
C ALA A 45 -14.73 -2.53 7.53
N LEU A 46 -14.00 -2.04 6.51
CA LEU A 46 -13.56 -2.88 5.40
C LEU A 46 -12.58 -3.96 5.88
N LEU A 47 -11.54 -3.58 6.62
CA LEU A 47 -10.49 -4.51 7.06
C LEU A 47 -10.99 -5.54 8.08
N GLU A 48 -11.98 -5.18 8.90
CA GLU A 48 -12.69 -6.12 9.78
C GLU A 48 -13.56 -7.10 8.98
N ALA A 49 -14.17 -6.65 7.90
CA ALA A 49 -15.01 -7.48 7.03
C ALA A 49 -14.21 -8.32 6.02
N ALA A 50 -13.02 -7.86 5.65
CA ALA A 50 -12.20 -8.36 4.54
C ALA A 50 -10.72 -8.10 4.87
N PRO A 51 -9.99 -9.10 5.41
CA PRO A 51 -8.57 -8.94 5.68
C PRO A 51 -7.79 -8.69 4.39
N LEU A 52 -6.59 -8.11 4.49
CA LEU A 52 -5.80 -7.71 3.32
C LEU A 52 -5.52 -8.88 2.37
N SER A 53 -5.30 -10.07 2.90
CA SER A 53 -5.11 -11.32 2.17
C SER A 53 -6.32 -11.65 1.29
N ALA A 54 -7.53 -11.57 1.83
CA ALA A 54 -8.77 -11.82 1.08
C ALA A 54 -8.97 -10.78 -0.04
N ILE A 55 -8.64 -9.50 0.21
CA ILE A 55 -8.67 -8.47 -0.82
C ILE A 55 -7.60 -8.74 -1.88
N ALA A 56 -6.39 -9.16 -1.47
CA ALA A 56 -5.28 -9.45 -2.37
C ALA A 56 -5.53 -10.67 -3.26
N GLU A 57 -6.26 -11.68 -2.79
CA GLU A 57 -6.66 -12.84 -3.61
C GLU A 57 -7.46 -12.43 -4.85
N MET A 58 -8.21 -11.33 -4.78
CA MET A 58 -8.96 -10.81 -5.93
C MET A 58 -8.06 -10.26 -7.05
N LEU A 59 -6.77 -10.03 -6.79
CA LEU A 59 -5.81 -9.63 -7.82
C LEU A 59 -5.58 -10.70 -8.89
N ALA A 60 -5.94 -11.96 -8.60
CA ALA A 60 -5.90 -13.05 -9.57
C ALA A 60 -6.87 -12.84 -10.75
N ASP A 61 -7.91 -12.01 -10.56
CA ASP A 61 -8.85 -11.64 -11.62
C ASP A 61 -8.43 -10.32 -12.28
N SER A 62 -7.94 -10.42 -13.51
CA SER A 62 -7.48 -9.25 -14.29
C SER A 62 -8.56 -8.20 -14.51
N ALA A 63 -9.84 -8.59 -14.51
CA ALA A 63 -10.95 -7.65 -14.68
C ALA A 63 -11.20 -6.81 -13.42
N LYS A 64 -10.71 -7.28 -12.25
CA LYS A 64 -10.88 -6.61 -10.95
C LYS A 64 -9.63 -5.83 -10.52
N THR A 65 -8.46 -6.13 -11.09
CA THR A 65 -7.15 -5.63 -10.64
C THR A 65 -7.14 -4.13 -10.34
N ASP A 66 -7.60 -3.27 -11.25
CA ASP A 66 -7.52 -1.82 -11.07
C ASP A 66 -8.35 -1.33 -9.86
N LEU A 67 -9.53 -1.90 -9.66
CA LEU A 67 -10.40 -1.56 -8.53
C LEU A 67 -9.84 -2.11 -7.22
N VAL A 68 -9.30 -3.33 -7.24
CA VAL A 68 -8.65 -3.93 -6.06
C VAL A 68 -7.41 -3.13 -5.66
N CYS A 69 -6.58 -2.69 -6.60
CA CYS A 69 -5.44 -1.81 -6.34
C CYS A 69 -5.86 -0.48 -5.70
N ARG A 70 -6.95 0.13 -6.19
CA ARG A 70 -7.51 1.36 -5.58
C ARG A 70 -8.06 1.10 -4.17
N CYS A 71 -8.75 -0.02 -3.98
CA CYS A 71 -9.26 -0.45 -2.69
C CYS A 71 -8.13 -0.61 -1.67
N LEU A 72 -7.10 -1.40 -2.01
CA LEU A 72 -5.92 -1.63 -1.18
C LEU A 72 -5.23 -0.30 -0.81
N ALA A 73 -4.99 0.57 -1.80
CA ALA A 73 -4.36 1.86 -1.56
C ALA A 73 -5.15 2.72 -0.56
N LYS A 74 -6.48 2.79 -0.72
CA LYS A 74 -7.36 3.52 0.20
C LYS A 74 -7.42 2.86 1.58
N ALA A 75 -7.45 1.53 1.64
CA ALA A 75 -7.61 0.76 2.87
C ALA A 75 -6.45 1.00 3.84
N VAL A 76 -5.24 1.16 3.30
CA VAL A 76 -4.02 1.44 4.08
C VAL A 76 -3.63 2.93 4.07
N GLY A 77 -4.55 3.84 3.72
CA GLY A 77 -4.27 5.29 3.76
C GLY A 77 -3.06 5.72 2.91
N GLU A 78 -2.87 5.06 1.76
CA GLU A 78 -1.72 5.23 0.87
C GLU A 78 -0.35 4.97 1.54
N GLY A 79 -0.34 4.33 2.71
CA GLY A 79 0.84 4.11 3.54
C GLY A 79 1.36 5.36 4.25
N GLN A 80 0.57 6.44 4.32
CA GLN A 80 1.03 7.73 4.86
C GLN A 80 0.59 7.99 6.30
N ASP A 81 -0.55 7.45 6.71
CA ASP A 81 -1.05 7.58 8.09
C ASP A 81 -0.55 6.44 9.00
N GLU A 82 -0.52 6.68 10.30
CA GLU A 82 0.05 5.74 11.28
C GLU A 82 -0.63 4.36 11.22
N GLN A 83 -1.95 4.32 11.03
CA GLN A 83 -2.71 3.07 10.91
C GLN A 83 -2.34 2.30 9.64
N GLY A 84 -2.19 3.02 8.53
CA GLY A 84 -1.76 2.49 7.25
C GLY A 84 -0.34 1.93 7.31
N VAL A 85 0.59 2.67 7.90
CA VAL A 85 1.96 2.19 8.16
C VAL A 85 1.92 0.94 9.03
N ALA A 86 1.22 0.96 10.17
CA ALA A 86 1.12 -0.19 11.07
C ALA A 86 0.52 -1.43 10.40
N THR A 87 -0.47 -1.23 9.53
CA THR A 87 -1.10 -2.30 8.76
C THR A 87 -0.12 -2.87 7.71
N LEU A 88 0.64 -2.01 7.04
CA LEU A 88 1.64 -2.45 6.07
C LEU A 88 2.87 -3.10 6.72
N THR A 89 3.29 -2.67 7.91
CA THR A 89 4.39 -3.30 8.67
C THR A 89 4.01 -4.64 9.30
N SER A 90 2.72 -5.00 9.32
CA SER A 90 2.28 -6.34 9.70
C SER A 90 2.82 -7.42 8.75
N GLU A 91 2.83 -8.68 9.20
CA GLU A 91 3.24 -9.81 8.36
C GLU A 91 2.43 -9.90 7.06
N GLU A 92 1.10 -9.71 7.16
CA GLU A 92 0.19 -9.74 6.02
C GLU A 92 0.48 -8.59 5.03
N GLY A 93 0.73 -7.38 5.56
CA GLY A 93 1.10 -6.21 4.75
C GLY A 93 2.43 -6.41 4.01
N MET A 94 3.44 -6.96 4.69
CA MET A 94 4.74 -7.28 4.08
C MET A 94 4.61 -8.36 3.00
N GLN A 95 3.79 -9.38 3.22
CA GLN A 95 3.51 -10.41 2.21
C GLN A 95 2.80 -9.82 0.98
N LEU A 96 1.83 -8.91 1.18
CA LEU A 96 1.16 -8.19 0.10
C LEU A 96 2.17 -7.44 -0.77
N LEU A 97 3.07 -6.67 -0.16
CA LEU A 97 4.07 -5.87 -0.89
C LEU A 97 5.04 -6.76 -1.68
N ARG A 98 5.51 -7.87 -1.07
CA ARG A 98 6.41 -8.84 -1.74
C ARG A 98 5.73 -9.47 -2.96
N LYS A 99 4.53 -10.03 -2.78
CA LYS A 99 3.77 -10.66 -3.85
C LYS A 99 3.37 -9.65 -4.94
N GLY A 100 3.00 -8.44 -4.54
CA GLY A 100 2.60 -7.39 -5.47
C GLY A 100 3.74 -6.92 -6.37
N MET A 101 4.97 -6.89 -5.86
CA MET A 101 6.17 -6.60 -6.66
C MET A 101 6.49 -7.68 -7.70
N GLU A 102 6.07 -8.92 -7.45
CA GLU A 102 6.24 -10.06 -8.36
C GLU A 102 5.04 -10.25 -9.30
N HIS A 103 3.98 -9.47 -9.11
CA HIS A 103 2.73 -9.67 -9.81
C HIS A 103 2.87 -9.32 -11.32
N PRO A 104 2.32 -10.15 -12.24
CA PRO A 104 2.46 -9.91 -13.68
C PRO A 104 1.77 -8.63 -14.16
N ALA A 105 0.70 -8.20 -13.48
CA ALA A 105 0.02 -6.95 -13.81
C ALA A 105 0.79 -5.73 -13.29
N LYS A 106 1.22 -4.87 -14.22
CA LYS A 106 1.94 -3.61 -13.94
C LYS A 106 1.26 -2.74 -12.88
N THR A 107 -0.06 -2.60 -12.92
CA THR A 107 -0.81 -1.78 -11.97
C THR A 107 -0.55 -2.21 -10.52
N VAL A 108 -0.49 -3.52 -10.27
CA VAL A 108 -0.25 -4.07 -8.92
C VAL A 108 1.13 -3.70 -8.42
N GLY A 109 2.16 -3.93 -9.24
CA GLY A 109 3.53 -3.57 -8.90
C GLY A 109 3.68 -2.06 -8.63
N VAL A 110 3.12 -1.21 -9.50
CA VAL A 110 3.13 0.25 -9.30
C VAL A 110 2.41 0.65 -8.02
N THR A 111 1.25 0.06 -7.72
CA THR A 111 0.52 0.32 -6.47
C THR A 111 1.36 -0.06 -5.25
N CYS A 112 2.00 -1.22 -5.25
CA CYS A 112 2.83 -1.65 -4.12
C CYS A 112 4.05 -0.75 -3.92
N VAL A 113 4.70 -0.31 -5.00
CA VAL A 113 5.79 0.68 -4.91
C VAL A 113 5.31 2.00 -4.34
N ASN A 114 4.13 2.47 -4.73
CA ASN A 114 3.56 3.70 -4.19
C ASN A 114 3.19 3.57 -2.70
N LEU A 115 2.71 2.41 -2.26
CA LEU A 115 2.49 2.12 -0.85
C LEU A 115 3.80 2.14 -0.05
N MET A 116 4.85 1.51 -0.58
CA MET A 116 6.19 1.58 0.03
C MET A 116 6.74 3.01 0.08
N LYS A 117 6.46 3.82 -0.96
CA LYS A 117 6.79 5.25 -0.94
C LYS A 117 6.08 5.98 0.20
N GLY A 118 4.79 5.71 0.42
CA GLY A 118 4.04 6.25 1.56
C GLY A 118 4.69 5.85 2.89
N MET A 119 4.98 4.56 3.07
CA MET A 119 5.61 4.06 4.29
C MET A 119 6.95 4.73 4.57
N ALA A 120 7.76 4.93 3.53
CA ALA A 120 9.07 5.55 3.63
C ALA A 120 9.01 7.00 4.11
N ALA A 121 7.85 7.67 4.07
CA ALA A 121 7.68 9.00 4.67
C ALA A 121 7.79 8.98 6.22
N SER A 122 7.72 7.81 6.84
CA SER A 122 7.95 7.60 8.27
C SER A 122 9.27 6.89 8.52
N SER A 123 9.96 7.21 9.62
CA SER A 123 11.21 6.52 10.00
C SER A 123 11.00 5.02 10.23
N VAL A 124 9.93 4.66 10.94
CA VAL A 124 9.55 3.26 11.19
C VAL A 124 9.28 2.50 9.90
N GLY A 125 8.52 3.09 8.98
CA GLY A 125 8.23 2.48 7.68
C GLY A 125 9.49 2.33 6.83
N LEU A 126 10.36 3.35 6.80
CA LEU A 126 11.64 3.28 6.09
C LEU A 126 12.55 2.17 6.65
N GLU A 127 12.73 2.10 7.97
CA GLU A 127 13.51 1.06 8.64
C GLU A 127 12.96 -0.33 8.32
N THR A 128 11.64 -0.52 8.40
CA THR A 128 10.99 -1.79 8.04
C THR A 128 11.25 -2.19 6.59
N LEU A 129 11.23 -1.24 5.65
CA LEU A 129 11.52 -1.50 4.24
C LEU A 129 12.98 -1.90 4.00
N VAL A 130 13.91 -1.36 4.79
CA VAL A 130 15.33 -1.73 4.78
C VAL A 130 15.50 -3.15 5.31
N GLU A 131 15.02 -3.43 6.52
CA GLU A 131 15.17 -4.73 7.19
C GLU A 131 14.52 -5.88 6.42
N SER A 132 13.34 -5.62 5.82
CA SER A 132 12.62 -6.62 5.04
C SER A 132 13.24 -6.91 3.66
N GLY A 133 14.25 -6.13 3.24
CA GLY A 133 14.89 -6.19 1.93
C GLY A 133 14.05 -5.62 0.79
N LEU A 134 12.88 -5.04 1.08
CA LEU A 134 11.99 -4.47 0.06
C LEU A 134 12.58 -3.22 -0.59
N LEU A 135 13.29 -2.37 0.16
CA LEU A 135 13.95 -1.19 -0.40
C LEU A 135 14.99 -1.58 -1.45
N LYS A 136 15.82 -2.58 -1.14
CA LYS A 136 16.79 -3.15 -2.09
C LYS A 136 16.09 -3.69 -3.34
N ARG A 137 14.98 -4.40 -3.16
CA ARG A 137 14.19 -4.96 -4.27
C ARG A 137 13.58 -3.90 -5.18
N VAL A 138 13.15 -2.76 -4.62
CA VAL A 138 12.74 -1.59 -5.41
C VAL A 138 13.92 -1.04 -6.24
N GLY A 139 15.12 -1.00 -5.66
CA GLY A 139 16.36 -0.67 -6.38
C GLY A 139 16.64 -1.59 -7.57
N GLU A 140 16.55 -2.90 -7.37
CA GLU A 140 16.71 -3.90 -8.44
C GLU A 140 15.67 -3.74 -9.56
N ALA A 141 14.46 -3.32 -9.22
CA ALA A 141 13.38 -3.08 -10.19
C ALA A 141 13.64 -1.88 -11.13
N LEU A 142 14.61 -1.02 -10.86
CA LEU A 142 15.04 0.04 -11.79
C LEU A 142 15.69 -0.55 -13.05
N GLY A 143 16.46 -1.63 -12.89
CA GLY A 143 17.20 -2.26 -13.98
C GLY A 143 16.43 -3.38 -14.69
N ASP A 144 15.30 -3.83 -14.13
CA ASP A 144 14.53 -4.92 -14.70
C ASP A 144 13.51 -4.40 -15.72
N SER A 145 13.87 -4.46 -17.00
CA SER A 145 12.99 -4.09 -18.12
C SER A 145 11.68 -4.89 -18.19
N ARG A 146 11.58 -6.05 -17.52
CA ARG A 146 10.35 -6.85 -17.44
C ARG A 146 9.38 -6.26 -16.43
N LEU A 147 9.90 -5.63 -15.38
CA LEU A 147 9.11 -4.99 -14.35
C LEU A 147 8.81 -3.57 -14.83
N ALA A 148 7.61 -3.34 -15.36
CA ALA A 148 7.16 -2.03 -15.83
C ALA A 148 6.89 -1.03 -14.68
N VAL A 149 7.73 -1.02 -13.63
CA VAL A 149 7.60 -0.24 -12.39
C VAL A 149 8.75 0.74 -12.18
N ALA A 150 9.74 0.78 -13.07
CA ALA A 150 10.97 1.59 -12.92
C ALA A 150 10.71 3.06 -12.55
N ASN A 151 9.72 3.72 -13.16
CA ASN A 151 9.39 5.11 -12.82
C ASN A 151 8.82 5.26 -11.39
N ALA A 152 7.96 4.33 -10.96
CA ALA A 152 7.46 4.33 -9.59
C ALA A 152 8.59 4.04 -8.60
N ALA A 153 9.48 3.10 -8.93
CA ALA A 153 10.65 2.74 -8.14
C ALA A 153 11.60 3.92 -7.97
N ALA A 154 11.93 4.63 -9.06
CA ALA A 154 12.79 5.81 -9.01
C ALA A 154 12.18 6.89 -8.11
N ASN A 155 10.88 7.17 -8.27
CA ASN A 155 10.17 8.14 -7.45
C ASN A 155 10.13 7.74 -5.96
N MET A 156 10.01 6.45 -5.67
CA MET A 156 10.04 5.92 -4.32
C MET A 156 11.42 6.07 -3.68
N LEU A 157 12.49 5.72 -4.41
CA LEU A 157 13.86 5.81 -3.91
C LEU A 157 14.31 7.26 -3.70
N VAL A 158 13.97 8.17 -4.63
CA VAL A 158 14.23 9.61 -4.46
C VAL A 158 13.48 10.14 -3.24
N HIS A 159 12.24 9.72 -3.04
CA HIS A 159 11.47 10.12 -1.86
C HIS A 159 12.10 9.58 -0.57
N ALA A 160 12.46 8.31 -0.53
CA ALA A 160 13.12 7.69 0.61
C ALA A 160 14.46 8.39 0.93
N ALA A 161 15.27 8.68 -0.08
CA ALA A 161 16.56 9.37 0.09
C ALA A 161 16.42 10.78 0.70
N GLY A 162 15.28 11.45 0.51
CA GLY A 162 14.98 12.75 1.10
C GLY A 162 14.62 12.72 2.59
N GLN A 163 14.45 11.52 3.17
CA GLN A 163 14.07 11.35 4.57
C GLN A 163 15.30 11.26 5.48
N GLN A 164 15.10 11.47 6.78
CA GLN A 164 16.15 11.30 7.78
C GLN A 164 16.67 9.84 7.77
N GLY A 165 17.98 9.66 7.57
CA GLY A 165 18.60 8.33 7.42
C GLY A 165 18.36 7.67 6.05
N GLY A 166 17.54 8.28 5.19
CA GLY A 166 17.15 7.73 3.90
C GLY A 166 18.26 7.66 2.86
N ALA A 167 19.16 8.66 2.83
CA ALA A 167 20.30 8.64 1.93
C ALA A 167 21.25 7.45 2.23
N GLU A 168 21.47 7.15 3.51
CA GLU A 168 22.24 5.97 3.94
C GLU A 168 21.52 4.67 3.56
N ALA A 169 20.20 4.61 3.80
CA ALA A 169 19.38 3.44 3.44
C ALA A 169 19.37 3.15 1.92
N VAL A 170 19.30 4.20 1.08
CA VAL A 170 19.20 4.05 -0.39
C VAL A 170 20.56 3.84 -1.04
N PHE A 171 21.59 4.59 -0.62
CA PHE A 171 22.89 4.59 -1.30
C PHE A 171 23.98 3.80 -0.55
N GLY A 172 23.73 3.35 0.68
CA GLY A 172 24.75 2.72 1.51
C GLY A 172 25.88 3.68 1.90
N CYS A 173 25.63 4.99 1.84
CA CYS A 173 26.60 6.01 2.23
C CYS A 173 26.76 5.96 3.75
N VAL A 174 27.67 5.11 4.23
CA VAL A 174 28.23 5.25 5.57
C VAL A 174 28.81 6.65 5.62
N GLY A 175 28.30 7.49 6.52
CA GLY A 175 28.95 8.73 6.88
C GLY A 175 30.36 8.41 7.35
N GLY A 176 31.33 8.49 6.43
CA GLY A 176 32.73 8.49 6.77
C GLY A 176 32.93 9.70 7.68
N SER A 177 33.03 9.45 8.98
CA SER A 177 33.44 10.47 9.92
C SER A 177 34.82 10.96 9.46
N ILE A 178 34.87 12.21 9.02
CA ILE A 178 36.12 12.89 8.62
C ILE A 178 37.07 13.05 9.84
N ASP A 179 36.59 12.73 11.05
CA ASP A 179 37.33 12.89 12.30
C ASP A 179 38.43 11.84 12.56
N SER A 180 38.70 10.90 11.64
CA SER A 180 39.73 9.86 11.84
C SER A 180 41.07 10.09 11.12
N MET A 181 41.30 11.28 10.52
CA MET A 181 42.56 11.59 9.79
C MET A 181 43.40 12.75 10.38
N MET A 182 43.13 13.17 11.62
CA MET A 182 43.98 14.15 12.34
C MET A 182 44.48 13.60 13.69
N GLY A 183 45.03 12.38 13.69
CA GLY A 183 45.75 11.78 14.82
C GLY A 183 47.19 11.48 14.45
#